data_AF-A0AAV2Q736-F1
#
_entry.id   AF-A0AAV2Q736-F1
#
_cell.length_a   1.000
_cell.length_b   1.000
_cell.length_c   1.000
_cell.angle_alpha   90.00
_cell.angle_beta   90.00
_cell.angle_gamma   90.00
#
_symmetry.space_group_name_H-M   'P 1'
#
loop_
_entity.id
_entity.type
_entity.pdbx_description
1 polymer ?
#
loop_
_entity_poly.entity_id
_entity_poly.type
_entity_poly.pdbx_seq_one_letter_code
_entity_poly.pdbx_strand_id
1 'polypeptide(L)'
;NIKGKGFCIHSKIKPFNLEHLKLAVAQLARLHAVSYSYNQSYSFLDRHPEFEKTDYGTFFRRFANPALFDVQYEILKKEKDEDLAQKIKSNKKDLIKQCEEMHNENNYKVLCLVHGDAHALNLMFRYTDGDENCEKPNDINIIDWQLTHWNTPVMDLQYLIYSSTSREFRKEHLEDILQFYHSTFVEATIAMGVEGLNWSYED
;
A
#
# COMPACT_ATOMS: atom_id res chain seq x y z
N ASN A 1 0.09 -4.50 24.41
CA ASN A 1 0.67 -3.26 23.86
C ASN A 1 2.01 -3.61 23.19
N ILE A 2 2.16 -3.37 21.88
CA ILE A 2 3.35 -3.77 21.12
C ILE A 2 4.57 -2.85 21.36
N LYS A 3 4.35 -1.64 21.89
CA LYS A 3 5.45 -0.77 22.34
C LYS A 3 6.32 -1.44 23.42
N GLY A 4 5.69 -2.19 24.32
CA GLY A 4 6.40 -2.96 25.35
C GLY A 4 7.24 -4.12 24.78
N LYS A 5 7.09 -4.45 23.50
CA LYS A 5 7.92 -5.43 22.77
C LYS A 5 9.04 -4.77 21.95
N GLY A 6 9.29 -3.47 22.15
CA GLY A 6 10.34 -2.73 21.45
C GLY A 6 9.96 -2.20 20.07
N PHE A 7 8.67 -2.25 19.69
CA PHE A 7 8.21 -1.65 18.44
C PHE A 7 7.95 -0.16 18.61
N CYS A 8 8.38 0.65 17.64
CA CYS A 8 8.12 2.08 17.58
C CYS A 8 7.78 2.54 16.15
N ILE A 9 7.08 3.66 16.04
CA ILE A 9 6.79 4.28 14.74
C ILE A 9 8.07 4.95 14.24
N HIS A 10 8.37 4.80 12.94
CA HIS A 10 9.49 5.51 12.32
C HIS A 10 9.31 7.04 12.39
N SER A 11 10.40 7.78 12.19
CA SER A 11 10.35 9.24 12.18
C SER A 11 9.34 9.77 11.15
N LYS A 12 8.48 10.70 11.57
CA LYS A 12 7.45 11.30 10.70
C LYS A 12 8.02 12.20 9.60
N ILE A 13 9.28 12.62 9.75
CA ILE A 13 9.95 13.57 8.86
C ILE A 13 11.02 12.90 7.99
N LYS A 14 11.44 11.66 8.31
CA LYS A 14 12.40 10.91 7.51
C LYS A 14 11.65 9.94 6.61
N PRO A 15 11.89 9.96 5.29
CA PRO A 15 11.40 8.92 4.39
C PRO A 15 11.97 7.55 4.76
N PHE A 16 11.29 6.50 4.36
CA PHE A 16 11.81 5.14 4.46
C PHE A 16 13.07 4.99 3.60
N ASN A 17 14.04 4.29 4.16
CA ASN A 17 15.14 3.72 3.38
C ASN A 17 14.74 2.34 2.84
N LEU A 18 15.67 1.71 2.11
CA LEU A 18 15.42 0.44 1.44
C LEU A 18 15.04 -0.69 2.42
N GLU A 19 15.69 -0.74 3.59
CA GLU A 19 15.45 -1.77 4.61
C GLU A 19 14.04 -1.66 5.22
N HIS A 20 13.60 -0.44 5.53
CA HIS A 20 12.23 -0.20 6.02
C HIS A 20 11.19 -0.62 4.98
N LEU A 21 11.40 -0.21 3.73
CA LEU A 21 10.44 -0.48 2.68
C LEU A 21 10.37 -1.97 2.33
N LYS A 22 11.50 -2.67 2.30
CA LYS A 22 11.54 -4.13 2.08
C LYS A 22 10.77 -4.88 3.18
N LEU A 23 10.98 -4.55 4.46
CA LEU A 23 10.21 -5.19 5.53
C LEU A 23 8.70 -4.91 5.40
N ALA A 24 8.33 -3.67 5.11
CA ALA A 24 6.93 -3.29 4.96
C ALA A 24 6.25 -4.00 3.78
N VAL A 25 6.90 -4.00 2.63
CA VAL A 25 6.41 -4.66 1.42
C VAL A 25 6.35 -6.18 1.59
N ALA A 26 7.32 -6.81 2.25
CA ALA A 26 7.27 -8.23 2.55
C ALA A 26 6.10 -8.59 3.48
N GLN A 27 5.82 -7.76 4.48
CA GLN A 27 4.70 -8.01 5.41
C GLN A 27 3.35 -7.87 4.71
N LEU A 28 3.19 -6.88 3.83
CA LEU A 28 2.00 -6.75 2.99
C LEU A 28 1.87 -7.91 1.99
N ALA A 29 2.97 -8.32 1.34
CA ALA A 29 2.98 -9.47 0.43
C ALA A 29 2.45 -10.74 1.11
N ARG A 30 2.87 -10.99 2.36
CA ARG A 30 2.39 -12.14 3.16
C ARG A 30 0.90 -12.02 3.51
N LEU A 31 0.43 -10.84 3.93
CA LEU A 31 -0.99 -10.59 4.20
C LEU A 31 -1.84 -10.88 2.95
N HIS A 32 -1.43 -10.34 1.81
CA HIS A 32 -2.10 -10.50 0.53
C HIS A 32 -2.09 -11.97 0.08
N ALA A 33 -0.93 -12.63 0.17
CA ALA A 33 -0.77 -14.04 -0.23
C ALA A 33 -1.65 -14.98 0.59
N VAL A 34 -1.74 -14.78 1.92
CA VAL A 34 -2.57 -15.64 2.79
C VAL A 34 -4.04 -15.55 2.41
N SER A 35 -4.56 -14.34 2.24
CA SER A 35 -5.97 -14.12 1.91
C SER A 35 -6.31 -14.54 0.47
N TYR A 36 -5.40 -14.28 -0.48
CA TYR A 36 -5.50 -14.79 -1.84
C TYR A 36 -5.55 -16.32 -1.88
N SER A 37 -4.63 -16.99 -1.16
CA SER A 37 -4.54 -18.45 -1.10
C SER A 37 -5.79 -19.07 -0.48
N TYR A 38 -6.29 -18.46 0.60
CA TYR A 38 -7.53 -18.89 1.24
C TYR A 38 -8.71 -18.81 0.27
N ASN A 39 -8.79 -17.74 -0.53
CA ASN A 39 -9.85 -17.56 -1.52
C ASN A 39 -9.84 -18.66 -2.60
N GLN A 40 -8.68 -19.20 -2.98
CA GLN A 40 -8.59 -20.30 -3.95
C GLN A 40 -9.32 -21.57 -3.50
N SER A 41 -9.41 -21.81 -2.18
CA SER A 41 -10.00 -23.04 -1.63
C SER A 41 -11.42 -22.85 -1.08
N TYR A 42 -11.77 -21.65 -0.62
CA TYR A 42 -12.91 -21.48 0.27
C TYR A 42 -13.85 -20.32 -0.06
N SER A 43 -13.57 -19.53 -1.10
CA SER A 43 -14.28 -18.28 -1.42
C SER A 43 -14.33 -17.31 -0.22
N PHE A 44 -13.37 -16.38 -0.17
CA PHE A 44 -13.15 -15.51 0.98
C PHE A 44 -14.40 -14.69 1.33
N LEU A 45 -15.00 -14.03 0.34
CA LEU A 45 -16.13 -13.12 0.55
C LEU A 45 -17.45 -13.84 0.88
N ASP A 46 -17.61 -15.10 0.48
CA ASP A 46 -18.79 -15.87 0.90
C ASP A 46 -18.77 -16.14 2.41
N ARG A 47 -17.58 -16.27 2.99
CA ARG A 47 -17.39 -16.47 4.43
C ARG A 47 -17.25 -15.18 5.21
N HIS A 48 -16.70 -14.15 4.58
CA HIS A 48 -16.39 -12.86 5.21
C HIS A 48 -16.92 -11.68 4.38
N PRO A 49 -18.25 -11.58 4.21
CA PRO A 49 -18.88 -10.52 3.42
C PRO A 49 -18.65 -9.11 4.01
N GLU A 50 -18.29 -9.01 5.29
CA GLU A 50 -17.95 -7.76 5.96
C GLU A 50 -16.76 -7.01 5.31
N PHE A 51 -15.94 -7.70 4.51
CA PHE A 51 -14.81 -7.10 3.81
C PHE A 51 -15.09 -6.72 2.34
N GLU A 52 -16.26 -7.02 1.78
CA GLU A 52 -16.50 -6.81 0.34
C GLU A 52 -16.37 -5.33 -0.06
N LYS A 53 -16.96 -4.42 0.70
CA LYS A 53 -16.94 -2.97 0.44
C LYS A 53 -17.12 -2.19 1.73
N THR A 54 -16.27 -1.20 1.97
CA THR A 54 -16.49 -0.25 3.06
C THR A 54 -17.27 0.97 2.55
N ASP A 55 -18.26 1.42 3.33
CA ASP A 55 -18.91 2.72 3.11
C ASP A 55 -17.87 3.85 3.04
N TYR A 56 -16.75 3.66 3.74
CA TYR A 56 -15.57 4.49 3.74
C TYR A 56 -14.94 4.64 2.34
N GLY A 57 -14.71 3.55 1.61
CA GLY A 57 -14.18 3.61 0.24
C GLY A 57 -15.11 4.37 -0.71
N THR A 58 -16.43 4.24 -0.52
CA THR A 58 -17.41 5.00 -1.30
C THR A 58 -17.41 6.49 -0.95
N PHE A 59 -17.26 6.84 0.33
CA PHE A 59 -17.13 8.23 0.77
C PHE A 59 -15.88 8.90 0.20
N PHE A 60 -14.71 8.25 0.31
CA PHE A 60 -13.46 8.79 -0.21
C PHE A 60 -13.51 8.99 -1.73
N ARG A 61 -14.03 7.99 -2.45
CA ARG A 61 -14.18 8.06 -3.91
C ARG A 61 -15.06 9.22 -4.37
N ARG A 62 -16.26 9.36 -3.78
CA ARG A 62 -17.27 10.32 -4.24
C ARG A 62 -17.06 11.74 -3.73
N PHE A 63 -16.50 11.90 -2.54
CA PHE A 63 -16.48 13.20 -1.86
C PHE A 63 -15.08 13.68 -1.50
N ALA A 64 -14.20 12.80 -1.02
CA ALA A 64 -12.85 13.23 -0.62
C ALA A 64 -11.94 13.50 -1.83
N ASN A 65 -11.89 12.61 -2.82
CA ASN A 65 -10.98 12.74 -3.96
C ASN A 65 -11.16 14.06 -4.74
N PRO A 66 -12.37 14.50 -5.10
CA PRO A 66 -12.55 15.79 -5.78
C PRO A 66 -12.06 16.99 -4.95
N ALA A 67 -12.29 16.96 -3.63
CA ALA A 67 -11.83 18.01 -2.73
C ALA A 67 -10.30 17.99 -2.55
N LEU A 68 -9.68 16.80 -2.53
CA LEU A 68 -8.23 16.66 -2.45
C LEU A 68 -7.54 17.28 -3.67
N PHE A 69 -8.08 17.14 -4.87
CA PHE A 69 -7.53 17.83 -6.05
C PHE A 69 -7.63 19.36 -5.96
N ASP A 70 -8.70 19.90 -5.36
CA ASP A 70 -8.81 21.34 -5.11
C ASP A 70 -7.76 21.81 -4.09
N VAL A 71 -7.58 21.05 -3.01
CA VAL A 71 -6.55 21.34 -2.01
C VAL A 71 -5.15 21.28 -2.62
N GLN A 72 -4.86 20.26 -3.44
CA GLN A 72 -3.58 20.15 -4.15
C GLN A 72 -3.34 21.34 -5.08
N TYR A 73 -4.34 21.77 -5.83
CA TYR A 73 -4.25 22.96 -6.67
C TYR A 73 -3.91 24.22 -5.86
N GLU A 74 -4.58 24.47 -4.74
CA GLU A 74 -4.30 25.63 -3.88
C GLU A 74 -2.91 25.57 -3.23
N ILE A 75 -2.47 24.37 -2.82
CA ILE A 75 -1.10 24.17 -2.31
C ILE A 75 -0.07 24.51 -3.39
N LEU A 76 -0.21 23.98 -4.60
CA LEU A 76 0.74 24.23 -5.69
C LEU A 76 0.80 25.71 -6.07
N LYS A 77 -0.34 26.42 -6.05
CA LYS A 77 -0.35 27.87 -6.23
C LYS A 77 0.41 28.61 -5.13
N LYS A 78 0.26 28.20 -3.88
CA LYS A 78 0.99 28.78 -2.75
C LYS A 78 2.50 28.54 -2.87
N GLU A 79 2.89 27.35 -3.31
CA GLU A 79 4.29 26.97 -3.58
C GLU A 79 4.84 27.56 -4.90
N LYS A 80 4.02 28.32 -5.64
CA LYS A 80 4.38 28.97 -6.92
C LYS A 80 4.74 27.99 -8.04
N ASP A 81 4.21 26.78 -8.00
CA ASP A 81 4.32 25.80 -9.09
C ASP A 81 3.10 25.93 -10.02
N GLU A 82 3.10 26.98 -10.85
CA GLU A 82 1.96 27.30 -11.71
C GLU A 82 1.71 26.24 -12.80
N ASP A 83 2.76 25.58 -13.28
CA ASP A 83 2.66 24.53 -14.30
C ASP A 83 1.92 23.30 -13.75
N LEU A 84 2.34 22.78 -12.58
CA LEU A 84 1.64 21.66 -11.96
C LEU A 84 0.23 22.05 -11.49
N ALA A 85 0.05 23.26 -10.93
CA ALA A 85 -1.27 23.73 -10.52
C ALA A 85 -2.24 23.72 -11.72
N GLN A 86 -1.80 24.26 -12.86
CA GLN A 86 -2.64 24.31 -14.05
C GLN A 86 -2.93 22.91 -14.62
N LYS A 87 -1.95 21.98 -14.56
CA LYS A 87 -2.15 20.58 -14.94
C LYS A 87 -3.19 19.87 -14.07
N ILE A 88 -3.15 20.02 -12.73
CA ILE A 88 -4.17 19.43 -11.85
C ILE A 88 -5.55 20.01 -12.19
N LYS A 89 -5.64 21.34 -12.34
CA LYS A 89 -6.91 22.01 -12.62
C LYS A 89 -7.52 21.58 -13.95
N SER A 90 -6.73 21.52 -15.02
CA SER A 90 -7.22 21.17 -16.36
C SER A 90 -7.61 19.69 -16.47
N ASN A 91 -6.89 18.80 -15.77
CA ASN A 91 -7.12 17.35 -15.83
C ASN A 91 -7.99 16.81 -14.68
N LYS A 92 -8.51 17.66 -13.78
CA LYS A 92 -9.22 17.23 -12.55
C LYS A 92 -10.28 16.17 -12.80
N LYS A 93 -11.12 16.34 -13.83
CA LYS A 93 -12.19 15.38 -14.14
C LYS A 93 -11.63 14.02 -14.55
N ASP A 94 -10.59 14.01 -15.38
CA ASP A 94 -9.95 12.78 -15.84
C ASP A 94 -9.20 12.08 -14.71
N LEU A 95 -8.55 12.85 -13.83
CA LEU A 95 -7.90 12.33 -12.63
C LEU A 95 -8.90 11.68 -11.67
N ILE A 96 -10.06 12.31 -11.42
CA ILE A 96 -11.13 11.72 -10.61
C ILE A 96 -11.59 10.41 -11.23
N LYS A 97 -11.83 10.40 -12.55
CA LYS A 97 -12.24 9.19 -13.27
C LYS A 97 -11.21 8.07 -13.16
N GLN A 98 -9.92 8.37 -13.33
CA GLN A 98 -8.84 7.40 -13.15
C GLN A 98 -8.80 6.83 -11.72
N CYS A 99 -8.99 7.69 -10.70
CA CYS A 99 -9.12 7.23 -9.33
C CYS A 99 -10.32 6.27 -9.16
N GLU A 100 -11.46 6.54 -9.79
CA GLU A 100 -12.62 5.63 -9.75
C GLU A 100 -12.32 4.30 -10.44
N GLU A 101 -11.67 4.33 -11.60
CA GLU A 101 -11.28 3.13 -12.37
C GLU A 101 -10.26 2.26 -11.63
N MET A 102 -9.35 2.84 -10.85
CA MET A 102 -8.42 2.09 -10.00
C MET A 102 -9.11 1.27 -8.90
N HIS A 103 -10.33 1.62 -8.51
CA HIS A 103 -11.09 0.88 -7.51
C HIS A 103 -12.06 -0.14 -8.13
N ASN A 104 -12.07 -0.27 -9.47
CA ASN A 104 -12.87 -1.29 -10.13
C ASN A 104 -12.13 -2.62 -10.10
N GLU A 105 -12.52 -3.49 -9.17
CA GLU A 105 -11.95 -4.82 -8.96
C GLU A 105 -11.92 -5.68 -10.23
N ASN A 106 -12.87 -5.48 -11.16
CA ASN A 106 -12.91 -6.19 -12.44
C ASN A 106 -11.70 -5.91 -13.34
N ASN A 107 -10.92 -4.87 -13.05
CA ASN A 107 -9.70 -4.54 -13.78
C ASN A 107 -8.49 -5.36 -13.34
N TYR A 108 -8.61 -6.19 -12.29
CA TYR A 108 -7.48 -6.87 -11.66
C TYR A 108 -7.65 -8.39 -11.64
N LYS A 109 -6.57 -9.11 -11.97
CA LYS A 109 -6.52 -10.58 -11.88
C LYS A 109 -6.38 -11.09 -10.44
N VAL A 110 -5.80 -10.26 -9.57
CA VAL A 110 -5.48 -10.60 -8.19
C VAL A 110 -6.26 -9.69 -7.26
N LEU A 111 -7.12 -10.31 -6.45
CA LEU A 111 -7.82 -9.67 -5.34
C LEU A 111 -7.48 -10.41 -4.05
N CYS A 112 -7.30 -9.65 -2.98
CA CYS A 112 -6.92 -10.14 -1.68
C CYS A 112 -7.43 -9.19 -0.59
N LEU A 113 -7.23 -9.57 0.68
CA LEU A 113 -7.48 -8.69 1.80
C LEU A 113 -6.36 -7.64 1.87
N VAL A 114 -6.69 -6.37 1.63
CA VAL A 114 -5.76 -5.24 1.77
C VAL A 114 -5.92 -4.60 3.14
N HIS A 115 -4.84 -4.03 3.67
CA HIS A 115 -4.88 -3.21 4.88
C HIS A 115 -5.76 -1.95 4.67
N GLY A 116 -5.66 -1.31 3.50
CA GLY A 116 -6.46 -0.16 3.09
C GLY A 116 -5.93 1.19 3.59
N ASP A 117 -5.10 1.20 4.63
CA ASP A 117 -4.44 2.41 5.17
C ASP A 117 -2.93 2.20 5.44
N ALA A 118 -2.24 1.50 4.53
CA ALA A 118 -0.85 1.07 4.72
C ALA A 118 0.18 2.20 4.52
N HIS A 119 0.19 3.21 5.38
CA HIS A 119 1.20 4.29 5.36
C HIS A 119 2.17 4.20 6.54
N ALA A 120 3.27 4.96 6.48
CA ALA A 120 4.40 4.86 7.41
C ALA A 120 4.05 4.96 8.91
N LEU A 121 2.95 5.62 9.28
CA LEU A 121 2.55 5.79 10.69
C LEU A 121 1.77 4.58 11.24
N ASN A 122 1.21 3.76 10.34
CA ASN A 122 0.53 2.51 10.68
C ASN A 122 1.49 1.31 10.64
N LEU A 123 2.78 1.59 10.48
CA LEU A 123 3.86 0.61 10.51
C LEU A 123 4.76 0.89 11.70
N MET A 124 4.89 -0.10 12.58
CA MET A 124 5.81 -0.04 13.70
C MET A 124 6.97 -0.99 13.46
N PHE A 125 8.19 -0.49 13.67
CA PHE A 125 9.42 -1.24 13.45
C PHE A 125 10.10 -1.54 14.77
N ARG A 126 10.82 -2.66 14.81
CA ARG A 126 11.82 -2.95 15.83
C ARG A 126 13.20 -2.86 15.18
N TYR A 127 14.16 -2.29 15.90
CA TYR A 127 15.50 -2.05 15.40
C TYR A 127 16.49 -3.01 16.03
N THR A 128 17.61 -3.23 15.33
CA THR A 128 18.69 -4.07 15.84
C THR A 128 19.41 -3.39 17.00
N ASP A 129 19.85 -4.17 17.99
CA ASP A 129 20.62 -3.64 19.12
C ASP A 129 21.85 -2.89 18.62
N GLY A 130 22.04 -1.65 19.09
CA GLY A 130 23.13 -0.76 18.65
C GLY A 130 22.83 0.09 17.40
N ASP A 131 21.63 0.02 16.83
CA ASP A 131 21.19 0.93 15.76
C ASP A 131 20.67 2.25 16.35
N GLU A 132 21.60 3.14 16.69
CA GLU A 132 21.29 4.44 17.30
C GLU A 132 20.50 5.38 16.37
N ASN A 133 20.59 5.17 15.05
CA ASN A 133 19.96 6.03 14.04
C ASN A 133 18.61 5.52 13.54
N CYS A 134 18.18 4.34 13.98
CA CYS A 134 16.97 3.66 13.52
C CYS A 134 16.96 3.48 12.00
N GLU A 135 18.06 2.99 11.42
CA GLU A 135 18.23 2.79 9.98
C GLU A 135 18.07 1.33 9.54
N LYS A 136 18.22 0.36 10.46
CA LYS A 136 18.23 -1.08 10.18
C LYS A 136 17.16 -1.79 11.02
N PRO A 137 15.88 -1.65 10.64
CA PRO A 137 14.83 -2.41 11.27
C PRO A 137 15.03 -3.92 11.02
N ASN A 138 14.68 -4.74 12.00
CA ASN A 138 14.74 -6.20 11.92
C ASN A 138 13.38 -6.89 12.07
N ASP A 139 12.35 -6.12 12.41
CA ASP A 139 10.99 -6.61 12.56
C ASP A 139 9.99 -5.49 12.27
N ILE A 140 8.79 -5.86 11.88
CA ILE A 140 7.70 -4.93 11.57
C ILE A 140 6.38 -5.47 12.09
N ASN A 141 5.52 -4.57 12.56
CA ASN A 141 4.14 -4.88 12.86
C ASN A 141 3.22 -3.80 12.28
N ILE A 142 2.19 -4.25 11.55
CA ILE A 142 1.15 -3.39 10.97
C ILE A 142 0.05 -3.18 12.02
N ILE A 143 -0.40 -1.94 12.16
CA ILE A 143 -1.47 -1.55 13.09
C ILE A 143 -2.57 -0.78 12.35
N ASP A 144 -3.69 -0.58 13.04
CA ASP A 144 -4.82 0.22 12.57
C ASP A 144 -5.53 -0.34 11.32
N TRP A 145 -6.22 -1.47 11.52
CA TRP A 145 -6.91 -2.26 10.50
C TRP A 145 -8.32 -1.74 10.17
N GLN A 146 -8.61 -0.46 10.45
CA GLN A 146 -9.96 0.09 10.34
C GLN A 146 -10.48 0.17 8.89
N LEU A 147 -9.59 0.23 7.90
CA LEU A 147 -9.93 0.31 6.47
C LEU A 147 -9.72 -1.00 5.71
N THR A 148 -9.52 -2.11 6.42
CA THR A 148 -9.27 -3.42 5.79
C THR A 148 -10.47 -3.89 4.99
N HIS A 149 -10.24 -4.29 3.74
CA HIS A 149 -11.29 -4.75 2.82
C HIS A 149 -10.70 -5.59 1.69
N TRP A 150 -11.57 -6.19 0.88
CA TRP A 150 -11.20 -6.98 -0.29
C TRP A 150 -10.93 -6.06 -1.48
N ASN A 151 -9.72 -6.10 -2.02
CA ASN A 151 -9.32 -5.26 -3.14
C ASN A 151 -8.04 -5.76 -3.84
N THR A 152 -7.58 -5.03 -4.84
CA THR A 152 -6.26 -5.24 -5.45
C THR A 152 -5.13 -4.88 -4.48
N PRO A 153 -4.05 -5.69 -4.40
CA PRO A 153 -2.89 -5.39 -3.54
C PRO A 153 -2.18 -4.09 -3.93
N VAL A 154 -2.41 -3.60 -5.16
CA VAL A 154 -1.89 -2.33 -5.66
C VAL A 154 -2.28 -1.17 -4.75
N MET A 155 -3.46 -1.21 -4.12
CA MET A 155 -3.95 -0.13 -3.25
C MET A 155 -3.01 0.13 -2.06
N ASP A 156 -2.55 -0.92 -1.40
CA ASP A 156 -1.59 -0.80 -0.30
C ASP A 156 -0.20 -0.43 -0.81
N LEU A 157 0.26 -1.04 -1.90
CA LEU A 157 1.59 -0.81 -2.44
C LEU A 157 1.79 0.63 -2.91
N GLN A 158 0.88 1.15 -3.73
CA GLN A 158 0.99 2.51 -4.23
C GLN A 158 0.94 3.51 -3.08
N TYR A 159 0.06 3.28 -2.10
CA TYR A 159 -0.08 4.21 -0.98
C TYR A 159 1.17 4.20 -0.11
N LEU A 160 1.65 3.03 0.29
CA LEU A 160 2.87 2.88 1.06
C LEU A 160 4.05 3.53 0.35
N ILE A 161 4.33 3.11 -0.89
CA ILE A 161 5.54 3.51 -1.61
C ILE A 161 5.53 5.02 -1.84
N TYR A 162 4.43 5.61 -2.32
CA TYR A 162 4.40 7.03 -2.67
C TYR A 162 4.26 7.95 -1.46
N SER A 163 3.68 7.49 -0.34
CA SER A 163 3.58 8.29 0.89
C SER A 163 4.83 8.22 1.78
N SER A 164 5.65 7.17 1.65
CA SER A 164 6.79 6.92 2.55
C SER A 164 8.18 7.16 1.92
N THR A 165 8.27 7.36 0.60
CA THR A 165 9.57 7.50 -0.10
C THR A 165 9.71 8.80 -0.87
N SER A 166 10.94 9.19 -1.17
CA SER A 166 11.24 10.32 -2.07
C SER A 166 11.11 9.92 -3.54
N ARG A 167 11.05 10.92 -4.43
CA ARG A 167 11.03 10.69 -5.88
C ARG A 167 12.34 10.05 -6.36
N GLU A 168 13.46 10.47 -5.78
CA GLU A 168 14.81 10.00 -6.10
C GLU A 168 14.93 8.52 -5.73
N PHE A 169 14.45 8.14 -4.54
CA PHE A 169 14.40 6.75 -4.10
C PHE A 169 13.62 5.88 -5.10
N ARG A 170 12.43 6.33 -5.54
CA ARG A 170 11.61 5.56 -6.49
C ARG A 170 12.24 5.43 -7.87
N LYS A 171 12.99 6.44 -8.33
CA LYS A 171 13.73 6.33 -9.59
C LYS A 171 14.77 5.23 -9.54
N GLU A 172 15.34 4.97 -8.37
CA GLU A 172 16.42 3.99 -8.18
C GLU A 172 15.89 2.60 -7.84
N HIS A 173 14.85 2.50 -7.00
CA HIS A 173 14.48 1.23 -6.35
C HIS A 173 13.05 0.76 -6.59
N LEU A 174 12.19 1.51 -7.30
CA LEU A 174 10.78 1.14 -7.43
C LEU A 174 10.61 -0.26 -8.05
N GLU A 175 11.34 -0.52 -9.13
CA GLU A 175 11.28 -1.79 -9.86
C GLU A 175 11.75 -2.96 -8.98
N ASP A 176 12.91 -2.83 -8.33
CA ASP A 176 13.43 -3.84 -7.40
C ASP A 176 12.45 -4.15 -6.26
N ILE A 177 11.75 -3.13 -5.75
CA ILE A 177 10.77 -3.28 -4.68
C ILE A 177 9.53 -4.03 -5.15
N LEU A 178 9.04 -3.75 -6.37
CA LEU A 178 7.89 -4.45 -6.94
C LEU A 178 8.23 -5.90 -7.29
N GLN A 179 9.43 -6.17 -7.81
CA GLN A 179 9.91 -7.55 -8.03
C GLN A 179 10.08 -8.31 -6.71
N PHE A 180 10.57 -7.64 -5.67
CA PHE A 180 10.70 -8.21 -4.33
C PHE A 180 9.33 -8.53 -3.71
N TYR A 181 8.34 -7.62 -3.86
CA TYR A 181 6.95 -7.88 -3.49
C TYR A 181 6.42 -9.14 -4.19
N HIS A 182 6.54 -9.18 -5.52
CA HIS A 182 6.04 -10.26 -6.35
C HIS A 182 6.63 -11.60 -5.91
N SER A 183 7.96 -11.67 -5.78
CA SER A 183 8.67 -12.88 -5.33
C SER A 183 8.18 -13.34 -3.96
N THR A 184 8.08 -12.41 -3.00
CA THR A 184 7.59 -12.72 -1.64
C THR A 184 6.14 -13.21 -1.65
N PHE A 185 5.28 -12.61 -2.48
CA PHE A 185 3.87 -12.99 -2.62
C PHE A 185 3.73 -14.40 -3.20
N VAL A 186 4.48 -14.70 -4.28
CA VAL A 186 4.47 -16.01 -4.94
C VAL A 186 4.98 -17.09 -4.00
N GLU A 187 6.13 -16.86 -3.34
CA GLU A 187 6.70 -17.79 -2.36
C GLU A 187 5.72 -18.09 -1.22
N ALA A 188 5.09 -17.04 -0.65
CA ALA A 188 4.11 -17.21 0.42
C ALA A 188 2.86 -17.96 -0.05
N THR A 189 2.41 -17.72 -1.28
CA THR A 189 1.24 -18.40 -1.88
C THR A 189 1.51 -19.88 -2.12
N ILE A 190 2.69 -20.23 -2.64
CA ILE A 190 3.15 -21.63 -2.81
C ILE A 190 3.26 -22.32 -1.45
N ALA A 191 3.82 -21.65 -0.44
CA ALA A 191 3.94 -22.19 0.91
C ALA A 191 2.57 -22.49 1.56
N MET A 192 1.51 -21.81 1.14
CA MET A 192 0.12 -22.05 1.56
C MET A 192 -0.57 -23.19 0.78
N GLY A 193 0.12 -23.83 -0.17
CA GLY A 193 -0.37 -24.98 -0.91
C GLY A 193 -1.14 -24.65 -2.19
N VAL A 194 -1.04 -23.42 -2.71
CA VAL A 194 -1.59 -23.09 -4.02
C VAL A 194 -0.69 -23.67 -5.10
N GLU A 195 -1.16 -24.72 -5.77
CA GLU A 195 -0.42 -25.39 -6.85
C GLU A 195 -0.49 -24.61 -8.18
N GLY A 196 0.56 -24.71 -8.99
CA GLY A 196 0.56 -24.21 -10.38
C GLY A 196 0.69 -22.70 -10.56
N LEU A 197 1.09 -21.96 -9.51
CA LEU A 197 1.32 -20.52 -9.62
C LEU A 197 2.67 -20.22 -10.31
N ASN A 198 2.66 -20.25 -11.65
CA ASN A 198 3.80 -19.87 -12.50
C ASN A 198 3.62 -18.44 -13.02
N TRP A 199 3.59 -17.46 -12.12
CA TRP A 199 3.59 -16.05 -12.51
C TRP A 199 5.02 -15.56 -12.61
N SER A 200 5.38 -15.04 -13.77
CA SER A 200 6.51 -14.14 -13.92
C SER A 200 6.09 -12.74 -13.49
N TYR A 201 7.07 -11.91 -13.16
CA TYR A 201 6.80 -10.52 -12.80
C TYR A 201 6.17 -9.73 -13.97
N GLU A 202 6.40 -10.20 -15.20
CA GLU A 202 5.91 -9.59 -16.44
C GLU A 202 4.46 -10.01 -16.84
N ASP A 203 3.82 -10.97 -16.16
CA ASP A 203 2.47 -11.51 -16.49
C ASP A 203 1.28 -10.69 -15.94
#